data_AF-A0A3D4KRB0-F1
#
_entry.id   AF-A0A3D4KRB0-F1
#
_cell.length_a   1.000
_cell.length_b   1.000
_cell.length_c   1.000
_cell.angle_alpha   90.00
_cell.angle_beta   90.00
_cell.angle_gamma   90.00
#
_symmetry.space_group_name_H-M   'P 1'
#
loop_
_entity.id
_entity.type
_entity.pdbx_description
1 polymer ?
#
loop_
_entity_poly.entity_id
_entity_poly.type
_entity_poly.pdbx_seq_one_letter_code
_entity_poly.pdbx_strand_id
1 'polypeptide(L)'
;MLARRLMLNKRQGGFTLVEMMVAMVIGAIIILGAGQLLLTTVTTFQRVEAISREQEALVFAVQSLTRDIRKGKAGQYEINDSLVDATTCALRHNSQPLIEGLYKGGHACDSLSLFEKDAGGIAGLYRITLQFAGERQAPFVWHVMQRDHVITRRTPLPATEGSP
;
A
#
# COMPACT_ATOMS: atom_id res chain seq x y z
N MET A 1 62.04 -50.61 -32.69
CA MET A 1 62.71 -49.59 -31.84
C MET A 1 62.07 -48.24 -32.16
N LEU A 2 61.57 -47.38 -31.29
CA LEU A 2 61.35 -47.32 -29.84
C LEU A 2 60.54 -46.02 -29.65
N ALA A 3 59.21 -46.10 -29.47
CA ALA A 3 58.39 -44.90 -29.25
C ALA A 3 58.63 -44.38 -27.82
N ARG A 4 59.39 -43.29 -27.69
CA ARG A 4 59.77 -42.67 -26.43
C ARG A 4 58.54 -42.00 -25.81
N ARG A 5 57.95 -42.65 -24.81
CA ARG A 5 56.83 -42.13 -24.01
C ARG A 5 57.31 -40.88 -23.24
N LEU A 6 56.92 -39.69 -23.67
CA LEU A 6 57.12 -38.44 -22.92
C LEU A 6 56.17 -38.45 -21.71
N MET A 7 56.63 -39.00 -20.59
CA MET A 7 55.98 -38.77 -19.30
C MET A 7 56.22 -37.30 -18.91
N LEU A 8 55.26 -36.44 -19.25
CA LEU A 8 55.11 -35.12 -18.63
C LEU A 8 54.68 -35.32 -17.18
N ASN A 9 55.63 -35.70 -16.32
CA ASN A 9 55.43 -35.70 -14.89
C ASN A 9 55.42 -34.24 -14.42
N LYS A 10 54.26 -33.57 -14.54
CA LYS A 10 54.05 -32.27 -13.91
C LYS A 10 54.26 -32.47 -12.41
N ARG A 11 55.40 -32.00 -11.90
CA ARG A 11 55.62 -31.88 -10.46
C ARG A 11 54.50 -31.01 -9.91
N GLN A 12 53.61 -31.60 -9.11
CA GLN A 12 52.67 -30.82 -8.31
C GLN A 12 53.51 -29.99 -7.33
N GLY A 13 53.68 -28.70 -7.62
CA GLY A 13 54.21 -27.75 -6.65
C GLY A 13 53.21 -27.66 -5.51
N GLY A 14 53.61 -28.09 -4.31
CA GLY A 14 52.79 -27.95 -3.12
C GLY A 14 52.51 -26.48 -2.83
N PHE A 15 51.28 -26.18 -2.40
CA PHE A 15 50.88 -24.84 -1.97
C PHE A 15 51.68 -24.43 -0.75
N THR A 16 52.13 -23.18 -0.70
CA THR A 16 52.82 -22.65 0.48
C THR A 16 51.84 -22.44 1.63
N LEU A 17 52.32 -22.53 2.87
CA LEU A 17 51.49 -22.28 4.07
C LEU A 17 50.87 -20.88 4.04
N VAL A 18 51.63 -19.89 3.52
CA VAL A 18 51.18 -18.51 3.34
C VAL A 18 50.05 -18.41 2.31
N GLU A 19 50.12 -19.11 1.18
CA GLU A 19 49.03 -19.09 0.21
C GLU A 19 47.72 -19.67 0.78
N MET A 20 47.80 -20.71 1.62
CA MET A 20 46.62 -21.25 2.30
C MET A 20 46.03 -20.26 3.31
N MET A 21 46.86 -19.53 4.04
CA MET A 21 46.38 -18.47 4.94
C MET A 21 45.66 -17.37 4.18
N VAL A 22 46.24 -16.92 3.05
CA VAL A 22 45.64 -15.89 2.20
C VAL A 22 44.31 -16.37 1.60
N ALA A 23 44.26 -17.60 1.10
CA ALA A 23 43.04 -18.18 0.53
C ALA A 23 41.89 -18.23 1.55
N MET A 24 42.17 -18.63 2.79
CA MET A 24 41.18 -18.66 3.87
C MET A 24 40.70 -17.26 4.25
N VAL A 25 41.60 -16.28 4.35
CA VAL A 25 41.26 -14.89 4.67
C VAL A 25 40.37 -14.29 3.57
N ILE A 26 40.73 -14.49 2.30
CA ILE A 26 39.94 -14.02 1.17
C ILE A 26 38.56 -14.69 1.17
N GLY A 27 38.50 -16.01 1.39
CA GLY A 27 37.24 -16.75 1.49
C GLY A 27 36.33 -16.24 2.60
N ALA A 28 36.89 -15.96 3.79
CA ALA A 28 36.15 -15.43 4.92
C ALA A 28 35.55 -14.03 4.63
N ILE A 29 36.33 -13.14 4.01
CA ILE A 29 35.87 -11.80 3.61
C ILE A 29 34.71 -11.89 2.62
N ILE A 30 34.81 -12.75 1.61
CA ILE A 30 33.76 -12.94 0.60
C ILE A 30 32.47 -13.45 1.24
N ILE A 31 32.56 -14.46 2.12
CA ILE A 31 31.37 -15.02 2.80
C ILE A 31 30.68 -13.96 3.65
N LEU A 32 31.44 -13.17 4.41
CA LEU A 32 30.88 -12.08 5.23
C LEU A 32 30.21 -11.00 4.37
N GLY A 33 30.86 -10.59 3.27
CA GLY A 33 30.30 -9.62 2.33
C GLY A 33 29.02 -10.12 1.66
N ALA A 34 29.03 -11.36 1.17
CA ALA A 34 27.86 -12.00 0.58
C ALA A 34 26.72 -12.19 1.58
N GLY A 35 27.04 -12.50 2.84
CA GLY A 35 26.06 -12.62 3.93
C GLY A 35 25.33 -11.30 4.19
N GLN A 36 26.05 -10.17 4.22
CA GLN A 36 25.44 -8.85 4.37
C GLN A 36 24.49 -8.50 3.21
N LEU A 37 24.92 -8.79 1.97
CA LEU A 37 24.09 -8.59 0.78
C LEU A 37 22.81 -9.44 0.83
N LEU A 38 22.93 -10.70 1.25
CA LEU A 38 21.80 -11.61 1.40
C LEU A 38 20.80 -11.10 2.45
N LEU A 39 21.27 -10.70 3.63
CA LEU A 39 20.43 -10.15 4.69
C LEU A 39 19.72 -8.87 4.25
N THR A 40 20.43 -7.99 3.55
CA THR A 40 19.87 -6.75 2.98
C THR A 40 18.78 -7.07 1.96
N THR A 41 18.99 -8.09 1.13
CA THR A 41 18.03 -8.51 0.11
C THR A 41 16.75 -9.06 0.76
N VAL A 42 16.87 -9.96 1.74
CA VAL A 42 15.72 -10.54 2.45
C VAL A 42 14.91 -9.46 3.16
N THR A 43 15.58 -8.55 3.88
CA THR A 43 14.91 -7.45 4.59
C THR A 43 14.23 -6.47 3.63
N THR A 44 14.83 -6.22 2.47
CA THR A 44 14.22 -5.38 1.42
C THR A 44 12.96 -6.04 0.86
N PHE A 45 12.99 -7.34 0.56
CA PHE A 45 11.80 -8.06 0.08
C PHE A 45 10.64 -8.02 1.09
N GLN A 46 10.92 -8.21 2.37
CA GLN A 46 9.89 -8.11 3.43
C GLN A 46 9.26 -6.71 3.49
N ARG A 47 10.07 -5.65 3.32
CA ARG A 47 9.57 -4.26 3.28
C ARG A 47 8.68 -4.00 2.07
N VAL A 48 9.10 -4.47 0.89
CA VAL A 48 8.30 -4.32 -0.34
C VAL A 48 6.95 -5.02 -0.19
N GLU A 49 6.93 -6.20 0.41
CA GLU A 49 5.70 -6.96 0.61
C GLU A 49 4.74 -6.30 1.61
N ALA A 50 5.27 -5.70 2.68
CA ALA A 50 4.47 -4.91 3.63
C ALA A 50 3.79 -3.72 2.93
N ILE A 51 4.56 -2.96 2.14
CA ILE A 51 4.04 -1.83 1.36
C ILE A 51 2.98 -2.29 0.35
N SER A 52 3.19 -3.43 -0.32
CA SER A 52 2.24 -3.95 -1.31
C SER A 52 0.89 -4.31 -0.67
N ARG A 53 0.89 -4.92 0.51
CA ARG A 53 -0.34 -5.25 1.24
C ARG A 53 -1.10 -4.00 1.69
N GLU A 54 -0.40 -2.97 2.15
CA GLU A 54 -1.01 -1.69 2.51
C GLU A 54 -1.66 -1.00 1.30
N GLN A 55 -1.00 -1.04 0.15
CA GLN A 55 -1.54 -0.48 -1.09
C GLN A 55 -2.81 -1.20 -1.57
N GLU A 56 -2.85 -2.53 -1.48
CA GLU A 56 -4.02 -3.33 -1.84
C GLU A 56 -5.22 -3.01 -0.95
N ALA A 57 -5.01 -2.91 0.36
CA ALA A 57 -6.04 -2.52 1.32
C ALA A 57 -6.61 -1.12 1.02
N LEU A 58 -5.74 -0.15 0.70
CA LEU A 58 -6.17 1.19 0.32
C LEU A 58 -7.02 1.20 -0.97
N VAL A 59 -6.59 0.48 -2.01
CA VAL A 59 -7.33 0.37 -3.27
C VAL A 59 -8.70 -0.25 -3.03
N PHE A 60 -8.76 -1.34 -2.25
CA PHE A 60 -10.01 -1.99 -1.88
C PHE A 60 -10.94 -1.03 -1.12
N ALA A 61 -10.41 -0.27 -0.18
CA ALA A 61 -11.17 0.69 0.61
C ALA A 61 -11.74 1.82 -0.25
N VAL A 62 -10.94 2.42 -1.12
CA VAL A 62 -11.40 3.48 -2.04
C VAL A 62 -12.50 2.98 -2.98
N GLN A 63 -12.36 1.76 -3.51
CA GLN A 63 -13.37 1.14 -4.36
C GLN A 63 -14.67 0.87 -3.59
N SER A 64 -14.57 0.39 -2.35
CA SER A 64 -15.72 0.12 -1.48
C SER A 64 -16.46 1.41 -1.12
N LEU A 65 -15.74 2.44 -0.65
CA LEU A 65 -16.28 3.77 -0.36
C LEU A 65 -16.99 4.37 -1.59
N THR A 66 -16.32 4.34 -2.74
CA THR A 66 -16.88 4.90 -3.97
C THR A 66 -18.16 4.17 -4.38
N ARG A 67 -18.20 2.84 -4.22
CA ARG A 67 -19.37 2.03 -4.54
C ARG A 67 -20.53 2.32 -3.60
N ASP A 68 -20.28 2.43 -2.31
CA ASP A 68 -21.32 2.60 -1.29
C ASP A 68 -21.85 4.03 -1.27
N ILE A 69 -20.98 5.03 -1.42
CA ILE A 69 -21.40 6.42 -1.63
C ILE A 69 -22.28 6.53 -2.87
N ARG A 70 -21.91 5.93 -4.02
CA ARG A 70 -22.77 5.93 -5.22
C ARG A 70 -24.17 5.35 -4.98
N LYS A 71 -24.32 4.44 -4.02
CA LYS A 71 -25.57 3.78 -3.61
C LYS A 71 -26.31 4.49 -2.48
N GLY A 72 -25.80 5.63 -1.97
CA GLY A 72 -26.39 6.34 -0.83
C GLY A 72 -26.15 5.67 0.52
N LYS A 73 -25.10 4.83 0.63
CA LYS A 73 -24.73 4.10 1.86
C LYS A 73 -23.54 4.73 2.60
N ALA A 74 -23.28 6.01 2.40
CA ALA A 74 -22.16 6.72 3.04
C ALA A 74 -22.21 6.66 4.58
N GLY A 75 -23.41 6.61 5.18
CA GLY A 75 -23.58 6.54 6.64
C GLY A 75 -23.22 5.21 7.30
N GLN A 76 -22.76 4.20 6.54
CA GLN A 76 -22.29 2.92 7.09
C GLN A 76 -20.82 2.95 7.52
N TYR A 77 -20.13 4.06 7.22
CA TYR A 77 -18.75 4.26 7.61
C TYR A 77 -18.68 5.02 8.93
N GLU A 78 -17.86 4.51 9.83
CA GLU A 78 -17.60 5.10 11.13
C GLU A 78 -16.09 5.32 11.29
N ILE A 79 -15.72 6.35 12.02
CA ILE A 79 -14.33 6.67 12.32
C ILE A 79 -14.17 6.47 13.82
N ASN A 80 -13.19 5.66 14.21
CA ASN A 80 -12.90 5.37 15.61
C ASN A 80 -11.37 5.40 15.83
N ASP A 81 -10.92 5.24 17.07
CA ASP A 81 -9.51 5.05 17.36
C ASP A 81 -8.98 3.77 16.67
N SER A 82 -7.73 3.83 16.21
CA SER A 82 -7.06 2.68 15.61
C SER A 82 -6.77 1.60 16.65
N LEU A 83 -6.91 0.35 16.22
CA LEU A 83 -6.53 -0.83 17.02
C LEU A 83 -5.01 -1.09 17.00
N VAL A 84 -4.29 -0.47 16.05
CA VAL A 84 -2.86 -0.68 15.82
C VAL A 84 -2.04 0.42 16.49
N ASP A 85 -2.49 1.68 16.40
CA ASP A 85 -1.79 2.84 16.96
C ASP A 85 -2.77 3.86 17.55
N ALA A 86 -2.77 4.01 18.88
CA ALA A 86 -3.66 4.92 19.61
C ALA A 86 -3.53 6.41 19.24
N THR A 87 -2.48 6.80 18.51
CA THR A 87 -2.30 8.16 18.00
C THR A 87 -2.98 8.40 16.65
N THR A 88 -3.55 7.35 16.06
CA THR A 88 -4.17 7.36 14.73
C THR A 88 -5.63 6.92 14.79
N CYS A 89 -6.36 7.19 13.70
CA CYS A 89 -7.75 6.79 13.55
C CYS A 89 -7.90 5.66 12.53
N ALA A 90 -8.98 4.90 12.67
CA ALA A 90 -9.40 3.87 11.73
C ALA A 90 -10.71 4.26 11.06
N LEU A 91 -10.79 4.06 9.75
CA LEU A 91 -12.05 4.04 9.03
C LEU A 91 -12.61 2.61 9.05
N ARG A 92 -13.83 2.45 9.53
CA ARG A 92 -14.49 1.15 9.66
C ARG A 92 -15.79 1.11 8.88
N HIS A 93 -16.17 -0.09 8.45
CA HIS A 93 -17.46 -0.39 7.84
C HIS A 93 -18.11 -1.50 8.64
N ASN A 94 -19.30 -1.26 9.20
CA ASN A 94 -19.99 -2.21 10.09
C ASN A 94 -19.07 -2.77 11.19
N SER A 95 -18.32 -1.89 11.87
CA SER A 95 -17.35 -2.25 12.91
C SER A 95 -16.16 -3.12 12.48
N GLN A 96 -15.90 -3.27 11.18
CA GLN A 96 -14.70 -3.90 10.66
C GLN A 96 -13.71 -2.83 10.16
N PRO A 97 -12.42 -2.89 10.54
CA PRO A 97 -11.44 -1.93 10.07
C PRO A 97 -11.24 -2.08 8.55
N LEU A 98 -11.34 -0.97 7.84
CA LEU A 98 -11.15 -0.89 6.39
C LEU A 98 -9.83 -0.20 6.05
N ILE A 99 -9.51 0.89 6.76
CA ILE A 99 -8.23 1.61 6.69
C ILE A 99 -7.80 1.96 8.10
N GLU A 100 -6.51 1.76 8.41
CA GLU A 100 -5.86 2.12 9.68
C GLU A 100 -4.83 3.24 9.44
N GLY A 101 -4.38 3.90 10.52
CA GLY A 101 -3.27 4.86 10.44
C GLY A 101 -3.65 6.26 9.94
N LEU A 102 -4.91 6.67 10.07
CA LEU A 102 -5.35 8.00 9.68
C LEU A 102 -4.85 9.06 10.68
N TYR A 103 -4.43 10.21 10.16
CA TYR A 103 -3.90 11.31 10.94
C TYR A 103 -4.99 11.97 11.79
N LYS A 104 -4.77 12.00 13.10
CA LYS A 104 -5.70 12.50 14.11
C LYS A 104 -5.56 14.01 14.39
N GLY A 105 -4.40 14.60 14.12
CA GLY A 105 -4.17 16.05 14.27
C GLY A 105 -4.39 16.63 15.68
N GLY A 106 -4.41 15.79 16.72
CA GLY A 106 -4.76 16.19 18.10
C GLY A 106 -6.26 16.26 18.39
N HIS A 107 -7.11 15.94 17.41
CA HIS A 107 -8.56 15.87 17.56
C HIS A 107 -9.00 14.49 18.04
N ALA A 108 -10.26 14.29 18.46
CA ALA A 108 -10.81 12.95 18.65
C ALA A 108 -11.13 12.32 17.28
N CYS A 109 -11.02 11.00 17.13
CA CYS A 109 -11.29 10.35 15.84
C CYS A 109 -12.73 10.57 15.35
N ASP A 110 -13.69 10.65 16.27
CA ASP A 110 -15.10 10.92 15.97
C ASP A 110 -15.34 12.32 15.37
N SER A 111 -14.40 13.25 15.56
CA SER A 111 -14.48 14.62 15.04
C SER A 111 -13.81 14.81 13.68
N LEU A 112 -13.18 13.76 13.13
CA LEU A 112 -12.49 13.83 11.85
C LEU A 112 -13.49 13.87 10.70
N SER A 113 -13.52 14.95 9.92
CA SER A 113 -14.39 15.08 8.75
C SER A 113 -13.74 14.46 7.50
N LEU A 114 -13.84 13.15 7.35
CA LEU A 114 -13.36 12.46 6.14
C LEU A 114 -14.30 12.66 4.93
N PHE A 115 -15.59 12.87 5.18
CA PHE A 115 -16.63 12.95 4.16
C PHE A 115 -17.28 14.33 4.18
N GLU A 116 -17.04 15.13 3.14
CA GLU A 116 -17.75 16.39 2.90
C GLU A 116 -18.90 16.10 1.93
N LYS A 117 -20.14 16.23 2.42
CA LYS A 117 -21.36 16.06 1.61
C LYS A 117 -21.74 17.36 0.92
N ASP A 118 -22.33 17.24 -0.28
CA ASP A 118 -22.77 18.35 -1.12
C ASP A 118 -21.63 19.34 -1.43
N ALA A 119 -20.43 18.77 -1.66
CA ALA A 119 -19.20 19.50 -1.88
C ALA A 119 -19.36 20.51 -3.03
N GLY A 120 -18.86 21.73 -2.83
CA GLY A 120 -19.00 22.81 -3.81
C GLY A 120 -20.45 23.21 -4.12
N GLY A 121 -21.41 22.90 -3.24
CA GLY A 121 -22.83 23.21 -3.41
C GLY A 121 -23.56 22.28 -4.38
N ILE A 122 -22.95 21.16 -4.76
CA ILE A 122 -23.55 20.20 -5.70
C ILE A 122 -24.21 19.07 -4.92
N ALA A 123 -25.54 19.05 -4.92
CA ALA A 123 -26.32 18.02 -4.23
C ALA A 123 -25.90 16.60 -4.67
N GLY A 124 -25.56 15.75 -3.69
CA GLY A 124 -25.11 14.38 -3.90
C GLY A 124 -23.63 14.22 -4.25
N LEU A 125 -22.86 15.31 -4.37
CA LEU A 125 -21.40 15.22 -4.55
C LEU A 125 -20.71 15.08 -3.19
N TYR A 126 -19.99 13.98 -3.00
CA TYR A 126 -19.13 13.76 -1.84
C TYR A 126 -17.69 14.06 -2.20
N ARG A 127 -16.99 14.78 -1.34
CA ARG A 127 -15.53 14.93 -1.36
C ARG A 127 -14.97 14.15 -0.18
N ILE A 128 -14.18 13.13 -0.48
CA ILE A 128 -13.55 12.29 0.54
C ILE A 128 -12.10 12.71 0.68
N THR A 129 -11.66 12.91 1.92
CA THR A 129 -10.30 13.36 2.26
C THR A 129 -9.71 12.39 3.28
N LEU A 130 -8.76 11.56 2.87
CA LEU A 130 -7.99 10.69 3.76
C LEU A 130 -6.60 11.30 3.98
N GLN A 131 -6.15 11.39 5.23
CA GLN A 131 -4.79 11.79 5.56
C GLN A 131 -4.18 10.72 6.45
N PHE A 132 -2.98 10.26 6.14
CA PHE A 132 -2.28 9.23 6.90
C PHE A 132 -1.27 9.85 7.86
N ALA A 133 -1.10 9.26 9.04
CA ALA A 133 -0.06 9.65 9.98
C ALA A 133 1.32 9.26 9.42
N GLY A 134 2.27 10.20 9.36
CA GLY A 134 3.61 9.96 8.82
C GLY A 134 4.15 11.11 7.96
N GLU A 135 5.24 10.82 7.24
CA GLU A 135 6.15 11.82 6.66
C GLU A 135 5.68 12.42 5.32
N ARG A 136 4.60 11.89 4.74
CA ARG A 136 3.89 12.48 3.59
C ARG A 136 2.48 12.88 4.00
N GLN A 137 2.36 14.11 4.48
CA GLN A 137 1.11 14.69 4.98
C GLN A 137 0.12 15.10 3.88
N ALA A 138 0.39 14.83 2.61
CA ALA A 138 -0.52 15.21 1.54
C ALA A 138 -1.81 14.39 1.65
N PRO A 139 -2.99 15.02 1.80
CA PRO A 139 -4.25 14.30 1.87
C PRO A 139 -4.56 13.65 0.51
N PHE A 140 -5.02 12.41 0.55
CA PHE A 140 -5.61 11.73 -0.59
C PHE A 140 -7.08 12.17 -0.73
N VAL A 141 -7.37 12.92 -1.78
CA VAL A 141 -8.69 13.52 -2.02
C VAL A 141 -9.29 12.97 -3.31
N TRP A 142 -10.54 12.54 -3.25
CA TRP A 142 -11.31 12.19 -4.45
C TRP A 142 -12.79 12.57 -4.29
N HIS A 143 -13.52 12.56 -5.40
CA HIS A 143 -14.91 12.96 -5.45
C HIS A 143 -15.79 11.82 -5.96
N VAL A 144 -16.97 11.68 -5.37
CA VAL A 144 -17.95 10.65 -5.73
C VAL A 144 -19.35 11.24 -5.77
N MET A 145 -20.04 11.05 -6.90
CA MET A 145 -21.44 11.44 -7.05
C MET A 145 -22.38 10.31 -6.63
N GLN A 146 -23.37 10.64 -5.79
CA GLN A 146 -24.47 9.74 -5.42
C GLN A 146 -25.49 9.64 -6.57
N ARG A 147 -25.94 8.42 -6.90
CA ARG A 147 -26.74 8.18 -8.13
C ARG A 147 -28.15 8.75 -8.07
N ASP A 148 -28.82 8.64 -6.93
CA ASP A 148 -30.21 9.07 -6.72
C ASP A 148 -30.41 10.57 -6.96
N HIS A 149 -29.44 11.39 -6.60
CA HIS A 149 -29.43 12.85 -6.84
C HIS A 149 -29.25 13.23 -8.32
N VAL A 150 -28.73 12.33 -9.17
CA VAL A 150 -28.58 12.57 -10.61
C VAL A 150 -29.88 12.28 -11.36
N ILE A 151 -30.65 11.27 -10.93
CA ILE A 151 -31.86 10.81 -11.64
C ILE A 151 -33.03 11.80 -11.47
N THR A 152 -33.12 12.47 -10.32
CA THR A 152 -34.20 13.44 -10.02
C THR A 152 -34.13 14.75 -10.82
N ARG A 153 -33.07 14.98 -11.61
CA ARG A 153 -32.98 16.13 -12.54
C ARG A 153 -33.57 15.90 -13.93
N ARG A 154 -34.12 14.72 -14.25
CA ARG A 154 -34.94 14.58 -15.47
C ARG A 154 -36.29 15.24 -15.20
N THR A 155 -36.44 16.44 -15.72
CA THR A 155 -37.72 17.12 -15.95
C THR A 155 -38.80 16.10 -16.37
N PRO A 156 -40.01 16.13 -15.77
CA PRO A 156 -41.14 15.41 -16.34
C PRO A 156 -41.31 15.86 -17.78
N LEU A 157 -41.34 14.91 -18.72
CA LEU A 157 -41.82 15.19 -20.08
C LEU A 157 -43.22 15.82 -19.92
N PRO A 158 -43.52 16.94 -20.61
CA PRO A 158 -44.88 17.47 -20.60
C PRO A 158 -45.80 16.34 -21.05
N ALA A 159 -46.75 15.98 -20.19
CA ALA A 159 -47.84 15.12 -20.59
C ALA A 159 -48.48 15.79 -21.81
N THR A 160 -48.43 15.13 -22.96
CA THR A 160 -49.28 15.51 -24.08
C THR A 160 -50.70 15.31 -23.59
N GLU A 161 -51.31 16.39 -23.10
CA GLU A 161 -52.76 16.45 -22.90
C GLU A 161 -53.39 16.10 -24.23
N GLY A 162 -53.96 14.90 -24.30
CA GLY A 162 -54.95 14.61 -25.30
C GLY A 162 -56.17 15.47 -25.02
N SER A 163 -56.65 16.16 -26.05
CA SER A 163 -58.05 16.52 -26.28
C SER A 163 -58.14 17.32 -27.60
N PRO A 164 -59.28 17.33 -28.30
CA PRO A 164 -60.32 16.31 -28.47
C PRO A 164 -60.38 15.75 -29.90
#